data_AF-A0A850VBI6-F1
#
_entry.id   AF-A0A850VBI6-F1
#
_cell.length_a   1.000
_cell.length_b   1.000
_cell.length_c   1.000
_cell.angle_alpha   90.00
_cell.angle_beta   90.00
_cell.angle_gamma   90.00
#
_symmetry.space_group_name_H-M   'P 1'
#
loop_
_entity.id
_entity.type
_entity.pdbx_description
1 polymer ?
#
loop_
_entity_poly.entity_id
_entity_poly.type
_entity_poly.pdbx_seq_one_letter_code
_entity_poly.pdbx_strand_id
1 'polypeptide(L)'
;WLVIDRKVYDISHFYRRHPGGARLLASHAGQDATDPFIAFHLDKALVRKYMNPLLIGELAPDQPSFEPSKNKKLVEDFRELRATVEKMGLLQPNHAFFILCLCHILVLDVAAWLIIWYFGASLLPFLFSAVLLGTVQAQAGWLQHDFGHLSVFSKSRWNHWVHKFVIGHLKGAPASWWNHLHFQHHAKPNCFRKDPDVNMHPLFFALGKTLSVEV
;
A
#
# COMPACT_ATOMS: atom_id res chain seq x y z
N TRP A 1 -4.00 -1.52 23.95
CA TRP A 1 -3.56 -0.11 23.80
C TRP A 1 -2.59 0.00 22.63
N LEU A 2 -2.24 1.21 22.21
CA LEU A 2 -1.14 1.48 21.27
C LEU A 2 -0.44 2.78 21.68
N VAL A 3 0.81 2.95 21.26
CA VAL A 3 1.58 4.18 21.47
C VAL A 3 1.77 4.90 20.13
N ILE A 4 1.49 6.21 20.08
CA ILE A 4 1.82 7.09 18.94
C ILE A 4 2.39 8.39 19.49
N ASP A 5 3.59 8.76 19.07
CA ASP A 5 4.34 9.92 19.58
C ASP A 5 4.38 9.94 21.12
N ARG A 6 4.75 8.81 21.73
CA ARG A 6 4.75 8.57 23.20
C ARG A 6 3.38 8.62 23.90
N LYS A 7 2.32 9.05 23.22
CA LYS A 7 0.97 9.07 23.77
C LYS A 7 0.36 7.69 23.71
N VAL A 8 -0.29 7.28 24.80
CA VAL A 8 -0.90 5.96 24.96
C VAL A 8 -2.40 6.06 24.70
N TYR A 9 -2.91 5.23 23.80
CA TYR A 9 -4.31 5.23 23.39
C TYR A 9 -4.98 3.89 23.70
N ASP A 10 -6.18 3.93 24.28
CA ASP A 10 -7.03 2.77 24.43
C ASP A 10 -7.87 2.50 23.18
N ILE A 11 -7.60 1.36 22.55
CA ILE A 11 -8.27 0.92 21.32
C ILE A 11 -9.21 -0.26 21.55
N SER A 12 -9.45 -0.69 22.79
CA SER A 12 -10.18 -1.92 23.13
C SER A 12 -11.58 -1.98 22.51
N HIS A 13 -12.26 -0.83 22.41
CA HIS A 13 -13.57 -0.71 21.74
C HIS A 13 -13.48 -0.10 20.34
N PHE A 14 -12.42 0.68 20.05
CA PHE A 14 -12.27 1.37 18.79
C PHE A 14 -11.82 0.47 17.65
N TYR A 15 -11.05 -0.60 17.92
CA TYR A 15 -10.44 -1.42 16.86
C TYR A 15 -11.44 -1.98 15.84
N ARG A 16 -12.66 -2.33 16.27
CA ARG A 16 -13.73 -2.82 15.36
C ARG A 16 -14.33 -1.74 14.48
N ARG A 17 -14.19 -0.47 14.87
CA ARG A 17 -14.72 0.71 14.17
C ARG A 17 -13.66 1.43 13.34
N HIS A 18 -12.40 1.00 13.45
CA HIS A 18 -11.30 1.60 12.71
C HIS A 18 -11.53 1.44 11.20
N PRO A 19 -11.51 2.54 10.40
CA PRO A 19 -11.77 2.48 8.97
C PRO A 19 -10.81 1.59 8.17
N GLY A 20 -9.56 1.44 8.64
CA GLY A 20 -8.58 0.52 8.06
C GLY A 20 -8.77 -0.95 8.44
N GLY A 21 -9.79 -1.26 9.25
CA GLY A 21 -10.15 -2.62 9.65
C GLY A 21 -9.54 -3.06 10.99
N ALA A 22 -10.23 -4.02 11.61
CA ALA A 22 -9.91 -4.53 12.95
C ALA A 22 -8.59 -5.32 13.00
N ARG A 23 -8.32 -6.15 11.98
CA ARG A 23 -7.11 -6.99 11.91
C ARG A 23 -5.83 -6.14 11.87
N LEU A 24 -5.86 -5.05 11.11
CA LEU A 24 -4.73 -4.13 10.96
C LEU A 24 -4.40 -3.42 12.27
N LEU A 25 -5.42 -2.91 12.97
CA LEU A 25 -5.18 -2.24 14.25
C LEU A 25 -4.77 -3.24 15.35
N ALA A 26 -5.40 -4.43 15.37
CA ALA A 26 -5.08 -5.47 16.33
C ALA A 26 -3.64 -6.00 16.18
N SER A 27 -3.08 -6.02 14.96
CA SER A 27 -1.71 -6.49 14.75
C SER A 27 -0.65 -5.57 15.38
N HIS A 28 -1.01 -4.33 15.71
CA HIS A 28 -0.18 -3.32 16.38
C HIS A 28 -0.56 -3.11 17.86
N ALA A 29 -1.43 -3.96 18.42
CA ALA A 29 -1.81 -3.84 19.81
C ALA A 29 -0.60 -4.03 20.74
N GLY A 30 -0.41 -3.10 21.67
CA GLY A 30 0.70 -3.09 22.62
C GLY A 30 2.03 -2.55 22.06
N GLN A 31 2.04 -2.05 20.83
CA GLN A 31 3.26 -1.58 20.15
C GLN A 31 3.33 -0.06 20.05
N ASP A 32 4.54 0.44 19.73
CA ASP A 32 4.72 1.81 19.22
C ASP A 32 4.38 1.83 17.73
N ALA A 33 3.19 2.36 17.43
CA ALA A 33 2.62 2.45 16.11
C ALA A 33 2.83 3.83 15.47
N THR A 34 3.82 4.60 15.92
CA THR A 34 4.12 5.95 15.40
C THR A 34 4.41 5.92 13.89
N ASP A 35 5.34 5.07 13.44
CA ASP A 35 5.71 5.01 12.01
C ASP A 35 4.56 4.50 11.13
N PRO A 36 3.83 3.41 11.49
CA PRO A 36 2.60 3.02 10.80
C PRO A 36 1.54 4.13 10.77
N PHE A 37 1.33 4.84 11.87
CA PHE A 37 0.37 5.95 11.92
C PHE A 37 0.73 7.03 10.90
N ILE A 38 2.00 7.42 10.82
CA ILE A 38 2.50 8.43 9.88
C ILE A 38 2.37 7.94 8.44
N ALA A 39 2.60 6.66 8.18
CA ALA A 39 2.55 6.07 6.84
C ALA A 39 1.12 5.95 6.28
N PHE A 40 0.15 5.55 7.10
CA PHE A 40 -1.20 5.23 6.62
C PHE A 40 -2.22 6.38 6.69
N HIS A 41 -1.95 7.43 7.47
CA HIS A 41 -2.89 8.54 7.63
C HIS A 41 -2.44 9.77 6.84
N LEU A 42 -3.13 10.03 5.71
CA LEU A 42 -2.92 11.21 4.88
C LEU A 42 -3.15 12.50 5.69
N ASP A 43 -4.34 12.66 6.26
CA ASP A 43 -4.70 13.82 7.10
C ASP A 43 -4.52 13.50 8.59
N LYS A 44 -3.28 13.58 9.05
CA LYS A 44 -2.92 13.35 10.46
C LYS A 44 -3.63 14.34 11.41
N ALA A 45 -3.90 15.57 10.97
CA ALA A 45 -4.53 16.58 11.80
C ALA A 45 -5.99 16.22 12.08
N LEU A 46 -6.72 15.80 11.04
CA LEU A 46 -8.08 15.29 11.18
C LEU A 46 -8.12 14.04 12.07
N VAL A 47 -7.24 13.07 11.81
CA VAL A 47 -7.23 11.80 12.55
C VAL A 47 -6.93 12.02 14.03
N ARG A 48 -6.00 12.93 14.37
CA ARG A 48 -5.72 13.30 15.76
C ARG A 48 -6.96 13.80 16.50
N LYS A 49 -7.88 14.53 15.84
CA LYS A 49 -9.14 14.95 16.47
C LYS A 49 -10.00 13.75 16.90
N TYR A 50 -10.07 12.71 16.08
CA TYR A 50 -10.79 11.48 16.40
C TYR A 50 -10.09 10.62 17.46
N MET A 51 -8.77 10.76 17.61
CA MET A 51 -8.00 10.01 18.61
C MET A 51 -8.02 10.62 20.00
N ASN A 52 -8.35 11.91 20.15
CA ASN A 52 -8.37 12.59 21.44
C ASN A 52 -9.20 11.85 22.53
N PRO A 53 -10.40 11.31 22.24
CA PRO A 53 -11.17 10.57 23.24
C PRO A 53 -10.56 9.20 23.62
N LEU A 54 -9.61 8.70 22.82
CA LEU A 54 -8.93 7.42 23.07
C LEU A 54 -7.66 7.60 23.91
N LEU A 55 -7.20 8.84 24.12
CA LEU A 55 -5.98 9.14 24.85
C LEU A 55 -6.14 8.83 26.33
N ILE A 56 -5.31 7.94 26.86
CA ILE A 56 -5.33 7.54 28.28
C ILE A 56 -4.10 8.00 29.05
N GLY A 57 -3.06 8.50 28.38
CA GLY A 57 -1.87 9.02 29.02
C GLY A 57 -0.67 9.17 28.08
N GLU A 58 0.51 9.29 28.66
CA GLU A 58 1.79 9.36 27.97
C GLU A 58 2.77 8.39 28.63
N LEU A 59 3.70 7.83 27.84
CA LEU A 59 4.79 7.03 28.38
C LEU A 59 5.64 7.84 29.37
N ALA A 60 6.04 7.20 30.47
CA ALA A 60 6.90 7.82 31.46
C ALA A 60 8.22 8.32 30.83
N PRO A 61 8.81 9.42 31.32
CA PRO A 61 9.95 10.07 30.65
C PRO A 61 11.18 9.18 30.43
N ASP A 62 11.38 8.20 31.31
CA ASP A 62 12.44 7.20 31.29
C ASP A 62 12.16 6.03 30.33
N GLN A 63 10.90 5.86 29.91
CA GLN A 63 10.51 4.80 29.00
C GLN A 63 10.84 5.16 27.54
N PRO A 64 11.48 4.27 26.78
CA PRO A 64 11.78 4.51 25.37
C PRO A 64 10.51 4.58 24.51
N SER A 65 10.51 5.44 23.49
CA SER A 65 9.50 5.42 22.40
C SER A 65 9.99 4.53 21.25
N PHE A 66 10.39 3.30 21.59
CA PHE A 66 10.73 2.28 20.62
C PHE A 66 10.44 0.91 21.22
N GLU A 67 10.04 -0.04 20.39
CA GLU A 67 9.79 -1.41 20.83
C GLU A 67 11.12 -2.10 21.16
N PRO A 68 11.27 -2.71 22.35
CA PRO A 68 12.51 -3.37 22.76
C PRO A 68 13.00 -4.47 21.81
N SER A 69 12.11 -5.11 21.05
CA SER A 69 12.46 -6.14 20.08
C SER A 69 13.04 -5.58 18.77
N LYS A 70 12.89 -4.28 18.50
CA LYS A 70 13.36 -3.65 17.28
C LYS A 70 14.82 -3.17 17.40
N ASN A 71 15.56 -3.28 16.31
CA ASN A 71 16.90 -2.70 16.22
C ASN A 71 16.79 -1.18 16.13
N LYS A 72 17.12 -0.50 17.23
CA LYS A 72 17.04 0.97 17.35
C LYS A 72 17.79 1.69 16.22
N LYS A 73 19.01 1.26 15.90
CA LYS A 73 19.83 1.89 14.86
C LYS A 73 19.15 1.80 13.50
N LEU A 74 18.58 0.64 13.16
CA LEU A 74 17.87 0.45 11.88
C LEU A 74 16.63 1.36 11.78
N VAL A 75 15.90 1.55 12.88
CA VAL A 75 14.74 2.45 12.93
C VAL A 75 15.17 3.91 12.73
N GLU A 76 16.25 4.33 13.39
CA GLU A 76 16.81 5.67 13.25
C GLU A 76 17.32 5.92 11.82
N ASP A 77 18.10 4.99 11.26
CA ASP A 77 18.60 5.04 9.88
C ASP A 77 17.44 5.17 8.87
N PHE A 78 16.35 4.41 9.06
CA PHE A 78 15.17 4.50 8.19
C PHE A 78 14.46 5.86 8.29
N ARG A 79 14.32 6.40 9.52
CA ARG A 79 13.72 7.73 9.73
C ARG A 79 14.56 8.84 9.10
N GLU A 80 15.88 8.76 9.20
CA GLU A 80 16.81 9.70 8.56
C GLU A 80 16.72 9.62 7.03
N LEU A 81 16.71 8.40 6.47
CA LEU A 81 16.53 8.18 5.04
C LEU A 81 15.22 8.81 4.56
N ARG A 82 14.10 8.54 5.26
CA ARG A 82 12.80 9.11 4.92
C ARG A 82 12.83 10.64 4.94
N ALA A 83 13.37 11.25 6.00
CA ALA A 83 13.46 12.71 6.11
C ALA A 83 14.31 13.31 4.98
N THR A 84 15.38 12.62 4.57
CA THR A 84 16.23 13.01 3.44
C THR A 84 15.46 12.96 2.12
N VAL A 85 14.75 11.86 1.85
CA VAL A 85 13.91 11.67 0.66
C VAL A 85 12.80 12.74 0.58
N GLU A 86 12.15 13.05 1.70
CA GLU A 86 11.14 14.10 1.81
C GLU A 86 11.74 15.49 1.54
N LYS A 87 12.90 15.81 2.14
CA LYS A 87 13.61 17.08 1.94
C LYS A 87 14.08 17.28 0.50
N MET A 88 14.47 16.20 -0.17
CA MET A 88 14.85 16.22 -1.59
C MET A 88 13.65 16.37 -2.53
N GLY A 89 12.41 16.34 -2.02
CA GLY A 89 11.19 16.44 -2.83
C GLY A 89 10.92 15.21 -3.69
N LEU A 90 11.58 14.07 -3.43
CA LEU A 90 11.46 12.84 -4.22
C LEU A 90 10.08 12.16 -4.08
N LEU A 91 9.28 12.59 -3.10
CA LEU A 91 7.89 12.13 -2.93
C LEU A 91 6.87 13.03 -3.65
N GLN A 92 7.31 14.06 -4.40
CA GLN A 92 6.42 14.89 -5.19
C GLN A 92 6.12 14.21 -6.53
N PRO A 93 4.85 13.88 -6.83
CA PRO A 93 4.50 13.18 -8.05
C PRO A 93 4.61 14.09 -9.28
N ASN A 94 5.13 13.54 -10.38
CA ASN A 94 5.10 14.20 -11.68
C ASN A 94 3.84 13.77 -12.46
N HIS A 95 2.79 14.60 -12.46
CA HIS A 95 1.54 14.26 -13.13
C HIS A 95 1.70 14.01 -14.64
N ALA A 96 2.61 14.71 -15.32
CA ALA A 96 2.82 14.51 -16.76
C ALA A 96 3.36 13.11 -17.05
N PHE A 97 4.27 12.62 -16.22
CA PHE A 97 4.77 11.24 -16.31
C PHE A 97 3.62 10.22 -16.21
N PHE A 98 2.76 10.33 -15.18
CA PHE A 98 1.64 9.40 -15.00
C PHE A 98 0.59 9.48 -16.11
N ILE A 99 0.30 10.68 -16.62
CA ILE A 99 -0.60 10.86 -17.77
C ILE A 99 -0.01 10.21 -19.02
N LEU A 100 1.27 10.43 -19.30
CA LEU A 100 1.96 9.82 -20.45
C LEU A 100 1.98 8.29 -20.33
N CYS A 101 2.22 7.73 -19.14
CA CYS A 101 2.11 6.29 -18.91
C CYS A 101 0.70 5.78 -19.20
N LEU A 102 -0.35 6.46 -18.73
CA LEU A 102 -1.72 6.07 -19.02
C LEU A 102 -2.03 6.12 -20.52
N CYS A 103 -1.65 7.20 -21.20
CA CYS A 103 -1.83 7.33 -22.65
C CYS A 103 -1.08 6.24 -23.42
N HIS A 104 0.16 5.94 -23.04
CA HIS A 104 0.95 4.88 -23.64
C HIS A 104 0.25 3.52 -23.51
N ILE A 105 -0.23 3.17 -22.31
CA ILE A 105 -0.96 1.92 -22.06
C ILE A 105 -2.21 1.84 -22.94
N LEU A 106 -3.01 2.91 -23.02
CA LEU A 106 -4.23 2.94 -23.84
C LEU A 106 -3.92 2.82 -25.34
N VAL A 107 -2.86 3.45 -25.82
CA VAL A 107 -2.43 3.33 -27.23
C VAL A 107 -2.01 1.90 -27.55
N LEU A 108 -1.23 1.24 -26.68
CA LEU A 108 -0.82 -0.15 -26.89
C LEU A 108 -2.02 -1.10 -26.86
N ASP A 109 -2.96 -0.89 -25.94
CA ASP A 109 -4.17 -1.70 -25.83
C ASP A 109 -5.03 -1.61 -27.10
N VAL A 110 -5.35 -0.39 -27.55
CA VAL A 110 -6.09 -0.16 -28.79
C VAL A 110 -5.35 -0.71 -30.00
N ALA A 111 -4.03 -0.51 -30.08
CA ALA A 111 -3.22 -1.02 -31.18
C ALA A 111 -3.29 -2.55 -31.28
N ALA A 112 -3.24 -3.27 -30.15
CA ALA A 112 -3.36 -4.73 -30.14
C ALA A 112 -4.72 -5.18 -30.71
N TRP A 113 -5.82 -4.55 -30.30
CA TRP A 113 -7.14 -4.87 -30.83
C TRP A 113 -7.29 -4.54 -32.32
N LEU A 114 -6.75 -3.40 -32.77
CA LEU A 114 -6.75 -3.02 -34.18
C LEU A 114 -5.93 -3.97 -35.05
N ILE A 115 -4.82 -4.50 -34.55
CA ILE A 115 -4.00 -5.49 -35.28
C ILE A 115 -4.82 -6.75 -35.56
N ILE A 116 -5.48 -7.32 -34.54
CA ILE A 116 -6.34 -8.50 -34.71
C ILE A 116 -7.51 -8.20 -35.64
N TRP A 117 -8.15 -7.04 -35.47
CA TRP A 117 -9.32 -6.66 -36.26
C TRP A 117 -8.99 -6.50 -37.75
N TYR A 118 -7.87 -5.86 -38.09
CA TYR A 118 -7.49 -5.57 -39.48
C TYR A 118 -6.75 -6.73 -40.17
N PHE A 119 -5.80 -7.37 -39.49
CA PHE A 119 -4.96 -8.43 -40.08
C PHE A 119 -5.48 -9.85 -39.82
N GLY A 120 -6.54 -10.00 -39.02
CA GLY A 120 -7.11 -11.28 -38.62
C GLY A 120 -6.30 -12.01 -37.55
N ALA A 121 -6.82 -13.12 -37.05
CA ALA A 121 -6.24 -13.89 -35.94
C ALA A 121 -5.22 -14.97 -36.37
N SER A 122 -4.44 -14.71 -37.43
CA SER A 122 -3.34 -15.60 -37.80
C SER A 122 -2.21 -15.54 -36.75
N LEU A 123 -1.29 -16.51 -36.78
CA LEU A 123 -0.29 -16.68 -35.73
C LEU A 123 0.52 -15.41 -35.45
N LEU A 124 0.94 -14.68 -36.48
CA LEU A 124 1.77 -13.48 -36.30
C LEU A 124 1.01 -12.31 -35.65
N PRO A 125 -0.12 -11.80 -36.19
CA PRO A 125 -0.96 -10.80 -35.51
C PRO A 125 -1.34 -11.20 -34.08
N PHE A 126 -1.65 -12.48 -33.85
CA PHE A 126 -1.93 -13.01 -32.52
C PHE A 126 -0.74 -12.83 -31.58
N LEU A 127 0.45 -13.30 -31.95
CA LEU A 127 1.65 -13.18 -31.11
C LEU A 127 2.04 -11.73 -30.84
N PHE A 128 1.97 -10.85 -31.85
CA PHE A 128 2.23 -9.43 -31.67
C PHE A 128 1.24 -8.80 -30.69
N SER A 129 -0.05 -9.06 -30.87
CA SER A 129 -1.09 -8.53 -29.98
C SER A 129 -0.95 -9.07 -28.55
N ALA A 130 -0.56 -10.34 -28.39
CA ALA A 130 -0.29 -10.93 -27.08
C ALA A 130 0.88 -10.25 -26.36
N VAL A 131 1.96 -9.90 -27.07
CA VAL A 131 3.10 -9.16 -26.49
C VAL A 131 2.68 -7.74 -26.07
N LEU A 132 1.91 -7.06 -26.92
CA LEU A 132 1.39 -5.72 -26.60
C LEU A 132 0.47 -5.76 -25.37
N LEU A 133 -0.51 -6.65 -25.36
CA LEU A 133 -1.43 -6.82 -24.24
C LEU A 133 -0.72 -7.29 -22.96
N GLY A 134 0.29 -8.16 -23.07
CA GLY A 134 1.12 -8.55 -21.94
C GLY A 134 1.86 -7.35 -21.32
N THR A 135 2.38 -6.46 -22.17
CA THR A 135 3.03 -5.21 -21.75
C THR A 135 2.03 -4.26 -21.09
N VAL A 136 0.85 -4.08 -21.69
CA VAL A 136 -0.29 -3.33 -21.12
C VAL A 136 -0.63 -3.84 -19.73
N GLN A 137 -0.78 -5.16 -19.55
CA GLN A 137 -1.15 -5.74 -18.26
C GLN A 137 -0.09 -5.53 -17.17
N ALA A 138 1.19 -5.64 -17.53
CA ALA A 138 2.30 -5.39 -16.62
C ALA A 138 2.35 -3.92 -16.19
N GLN A 139 2.34 -2.99 -17.16
CA GLN A 139 2.40 -1.55 -16.88
C GLN A 139 1.15 -1.04 -16.14
N ALA A 140 -0.05 -1.50 -16.53
CA ALA A 140 -1.29 -1.17 -15.84
C ALA A 140 -1.27 -1.68 -14.38
N GLY A 141 -0.57 -2.78 -14.10
CA GLY A 141 -0.37 -3.31 -12.74
C GLY A 141 0.38 -2.35 -11.83
N TRP A 142 1.46 -1.75 -12.32
CA TRP A 142 2.22 -0.73 -11.60
C TRP A 142 1.48 0.60 -11.53
N LEU A 143 0.88 1.03 -12.64
CA LEU A 143 0.14 2.29 -12.68
C LEU A 143 -1.04 2.28 -11.70
N GLN A 144 -1.84 1.20 -11.68
CA GLN A 144 -2.93 1.09 -10.71
C GLN A 144 -2.42 1.02 -9.27
N HIS A 145 -1.25 0.43 -9.03
CA HIS A 145 -0.68 0.30 -7.69
C HIS A 145 -0.42 1.68 -7.08
N ASP A 146 0.18 2.59 -7.84
CA ASP A 146 0.50 3.94 -7.37
C ASP A 146 -0.75 4.78 -7.12
N PHE A 147 -1.74 4.71 -8.02
CA PHE A 147 -3.05 5.32 -7.76
C PHE A 147 -3.78 4.67 -6.58
N GLY A 148 -3.64 3.37 -6.39
CA GLY A 148 -4.22 2.63 -5.27
C GLY A 148 -3.63 3.02 -3.91
N HIS A 149 -2.36 3.46 -3.89
CA HIS A 149 -1.68 4.04 -2.74
C HIS A 149 -1.95 5.52 -2.51
N LEU A 150 -2.75 6.16 -3.38
CA LEU A 150 -3.09 7.57 -3.30
C LEU A 150 -1.87 8.51 -3.44
N SER A 151 -0.81 8.07 -4.13
CA SER A 151 0.47 8.80 -4.21
C SER A 151 0.56 9.81 -5.37
N VAL A 152 -0.36 9.78 -6.34
CA VAL A 152 -0.25 10.57 -7.57
C VAL A 152 -0.92 11.95 -7.44
N PHE A 153 -2.14 12.02 -6.92
CA PHE A 153 -2.86 13.28 -6.71
C PHE A 153 -2.93 13.66 -5.24
N SER A 154 -2.89 14.97 -4.95
CA SER A 154 -3.09 15.49 -3.60
C SER A 154 -4.50 15.21 -3.04
N LYS A 155 -5.52 15.18 -3.89
CA LYS A 155 -6.90 14.83 -3.51
C LYS A 155 -7.15 13.35 -3.79
N SER A 156 -7.40 12.58 -2.72
CA SER A 156 -7.65 11.13 -2.78
C SER A 156 -8.73 10.73 -3.79
N ARG A 157 -9.77 11.57 -3.99
CA ARG A 157 -10.84 11.32 -4.97
C ARG A 157 -10.31 11.04 -6.38
N TRP A 158 -9.29 11.77 -6.84
CA TRP A 158 -8.77 11.62 -8.20
C TRP A 158 -7.97 10.33 -8.34
N ASN A 159 -7.17 9.99 -7.32
CA ASN A 159 -6.49 8.70 -7.26
C ASN A 159 -7.49 7.54 -7.34
N HIS A 160 -8.58 7.59 -6.57
CA HIS A 160 -9.59 6.54 -6.61
C HIS A 160 -10.31 6.41 -7.95
N TRP A 161 -10.59 7.52 -8.63
CA TRP A 161 -11.21 7.49 -9.96
C TRP A 161 -10.31 6.79 -10.97
N VAL A 162 -9.04 7.20 -11.05
CA VAL A 162 -8.09 6.60 -12.00
C VAL A 162 -7.75 5.17 -11.60
N HIS A 163 -7.56 4.88 -10.31
CA HIS A 163 -7.34 3.53 -9.79
C HIS A 163 -8.45 2.58 -10.24
N LYS A 164 -9.72 2.94 -9.99
CA LYS A 164 -10.89 2.14 -10.40
C LYS A 164 -10.95 1.92 -11.90
N PHE A 165 -10.61 2.93 -12.70
CA PHE A 165 -10.55 2.79 -14.15
C PHE A 165 -9.46 1.80 -14.58
N VAL A 166 -8.22 1.99 -14.12
CA VAL A 166 -7.08 1.16 -14.55
C VAL A 166 -7.24 -0.29 -14.07
N ILE A 167 -7.53 -0.53 -12.78
CA ILE A 167 -7.69 -1.91 -12.30
C ILE A 167 -9.01 -2.55 -12.78
N GLY A 168 -10.10 -1.79 -12.82
CA GLY A 168 -11.41 -2.31 -13.19
C GLY A 168 -11.53 -2.56 -14.68
N HIS A 169 -11.23 -1.57 -15.51
CA HIS A 169 -11.43 -1.66 -16.95
C HIS A 169 -10.25 -2.31 -17.68
N LEU A 170 -9.00 -1.96 -17.32
CA LEU A 170 -7.83 -2.49 -18.03
C LEU A 170 -7.38 -3.84 -17.47
N LYS A 171 -7.40 -4.04 -16.15
CA LYS A 171 -6.98 -5.32 -15.54
C LYS A 171 -8.10 -6.31 -15.27
N GLY A 172 -9.36 -5.85 -15.23
CA GLY A 172 -10.52 -6.71 -14.93
C GLY A 172 -10.65 -7.12 -13.46
N ALA A 173 -10.12 -6.34 -12.50
CA ALA A 173 -10.19 -6.64 -11.08
C ALA A 173 -10.84 -5.51 -10.25
N PRO A 174 -11.52 -5.82 -9.13
CA PRO A 174 -12.12 -4.78 -8.29
C PRO A 174 -11.07 -4.00 -7.51
N ALA A 175 -11.12 -2.66 -7.58
CA ALA A 175 -10.26 -1.78 -6.78
C ALA A 175 -10.39 -2.04 -5.27
N SER A 176 -11.62 -2.29 -4.79
CA SER A 176 -11.89 -2.58 -3.38
C SER A 176 -11.21 -3.85 -2.89
N TRP A 177 -11.19 -4.92 -3.71
CA TRP A 177 -10.49 -6.16 -3.40
C TRP A 177 -8.99 -5.90 -3.26
N TRP A 178 -8.40 -5.19 -4.23
CA TRP A 178 -6.98 -4.86 -4.21
C TRP A 178 -6.64 -4.00 -2.99
N ASN A 179 -7.34 -2.89 -2.75
CA ASN A 179 -7.09 -2.05 -1.58
C ASN A 179 -7.22 -2.82 -0.26
N HIS A 180 -8.24 -3.68 -0.13
CA HIS A 180 -8.46 -4.45 1.09
C HIS A 180 -7.29 -5.38 1.41
N LEU A 181 -6.80 -6.14 0.43
CA LEU A 181 -5.66 -7.06 0.64
C LEU A 181 -4.34 -6.30 0.74
N HIS A 182 -4.09 -5.39 -0.20
CA HIS A 182 -2.82 -4.70 -0.35
C HIS A 182 -2.49 -3.80 0.86
N PHE A 183 -3.48 -3.12 1.44
CA PHE A 183 -3.26 -2.35 2.68
C PHE A 183 -2.94 -3.24 3.88
N GLN A 184 -3.51 -4.45 3.96
CA GLN A 184 -3.15 -5.41 5.00
C GLN A 184 -1.73 -5.94 4.83
N HIS A 185 -1.32 -6.23 3.59
CA HIS A 185 0.05 -6.59 3.26
C HIS A 185 1.04 -5.51 3.73
N HIS A 186 0.84 -4.26 3.30
CA HIS A 186 1.73 -3.16 3.67
C HIS A 186 1.72 -2.79 5.16
N ALA A 187 0.69 -3.17 5.91
CA ALA A 187 0.65 -2.92 7.34
C ALA A 187 1.76 -3.69 8.08
N LYS A 188 2.02 -4.94 7.68
CA LYS A 188 3.07 -5.81 8.24
C LYS A 188 3.57 -6.79 7.18
N PRO A 189 4.36 -6.33 6.19
CA PRO A 189 4.72 -7.15 5.04
C PRO A 189 5.59 -8.33 5.44
N ASN A 190 5.42 -9.46 4.74
CA ASN A 190 6.16 -10.70 4.92
C ASN A 190 6.11 -11.29 6.34
N CYS A 191 5.19 -10.86 7.19
CA CYS A 191 5.05 -11.38 8.55
C CYS A 191 4.00 -12.50 8.57
N PHE A 192 4.42 -13.74 8.85
CA PHE A 192 3.52 -14.89 8.84
C PHE A 192 2.31 -14.70 9.78
N ARG A 193 1.11 -15.08 9.30
CA ARG A 193 -0.22 -14.88 9.93
C ARG A 193 -0.70 -13.42 10.03
N LYS A 194 0.17 -12.43 9.80
CA LYS A 194 -0.16 -10.99 9.82
C LYS A 194 -0.36 -10.46 8.41
N ASP A 195 0.51 -10.81 7.50
CA ASP A 195 0.42 -10.54 6.06
C ASP A 195 -0.47 -11.59 5.37
N PRO A 196 -1.59 -11.18 4.72
CA PRO A 196 -2.44 -12.11 3.99
C PRO A 196 -1.73 -12.78 2.80
N ASP A 197 -0.74 -12.14 2.18
CA ASP A 197 -0.14 -12.60 0.92
C ASP A 197 0.72 -13.84 1.11
N VAL A 198 1.31 -14.01 2.30
CA VAL A 198 2.11 -15.18 2.69
C VAL A 198 1.35 -16.15 3.59
N ASN A 199 0.05 -15.92 3.84
CA ASN A 199 -0.77 -16.77 4.69
C ASN A 199 -1.34 -18.01 3.96
N MET A 200 -0.67 -18.44 2.90
CA MET A 200 -1.03 -19.63 2.11
C MET A 200 -0.18 -20.86 2.46
N HIS A 201 0.60 -20.82 3.54
CA HIS A 201 1.39 -21.96 4.02
C HIS A 201 0.48 -23.14 4.45
N PRO A 202 0.85 -24.40 4.15
CA PRO A 202 2.04 -24.84 3.41
C PRO A 202 1.85 -24.94 1.88
N LEU A 203 0.69 -24.54 1.35
CA LEU A 203 0.22 -25.02 0.05
C LEU A 203 0.81 -24.31 -1.16
N PHE A 204 1.17 -23.01 -1.08
CA PHE A 204 1.50 -22.24 -2.29
C PHE A 204 2.85 -21.49 -2.30
N PHE A 205 3.26 -20.76 -1.24
CA PHE A 205 4.36 -19.77 -1.38
C PHE A 205 5.29 -19.56 -0.17
N ALA A 206 5.69 -20.60 0.55
CA ALA A 206 6.75 -20.48 1.55
C ALA A 206 7.95 -21.38 1.18
N LEU A 207 8.89 -20.83 0.41
CA LEU A 207 10.22 -21.43 0.26
C LEU A 207 11.09 -20.96 1.44
N GLY A 208 11.39 -21.85 2.37
CA GLY A 208 12.29 -21.56 3.50
C GLY A 208 12.03 -22.46 4.71
N LYS A 209 13.10 -22.81 5.46
CA LYS A 209 12.99 -23.58 6.71
C LYS A 209 12.42 -22.75 7.88
N THR A 210 12.51 -21.43 7.78
CA THR A 210 12.11 -20.48 8.82
C THR A 210 11.18 -19.44 8.21
N LEU A 211 9.95 -19.36 8.72
CA LEU A 211 9.01 -18.31 8.33
C LEU A 211 9.40 -17.02 9.07
N SER A 212 9.36 -15.89 8.36
CA SER A 212 9.50 -14.60 9.02
C SER A 212 8.31 -14.38 9.94
N VAL A 213 8.59 -14.42 11.24
CA VAL A 213 7.67 -14.08 12.31
C VAL A 213 8.20 -12.81 12.95
N GLU A 214 7.32 -11.86 13.23
CA GLU A 214 7.69 -10.69 14.00
C GLU A 214 8.06 -11.15 15.41
N VAL A 215 9.31 -10.89 15.81
CA VAL A 215 9.84 -11.16 17.16
C VAL A 215 9.40 -10.07 18.12
#